data_AF-A0A7Z8ZBK3-F1
#
_entry.id   AF-A0A7Z8ZBK3-F1
#
_cell.length_a   1.000
_cell.length_b   1.000
_cell.length_c   1.000
_cell.angle_alpha   90.00
_cell.angle_beta   90.00
_cell.angle_gamma   90.00
#
_symmetry.space_group_name_H-M   'P 1'
#
loop_
_entity.id
_entity.type
_entity.pdbx_description
1 polymer ?
#
loop_
_entity_poly.entity_id
_entity_poly.type
_entity_poly.pdbx_seq_one_letter_code
_entity_poly.pdbx_strand_id
1 'polypeptide(L)'
;MNTPLRIALVGDYNPDVVAHKAIPLAIDDAAAVLELPLRYDWLATSDIHDAEALADYDAIWVVPASPYKNAAGAFIAIRYARENSIPFLGTCGGFQHAIVEYARNVLGWQDAAHAETDSEGRMVIVPLSCSLVEKTAAIELRAKYADCPRLRPRQHRRGLSLQLRHCRGVCPRAGAG
;
A
#
# COMPACT_ATOMS: atom_id res chain seq x y z
N MET A 1 -30.98 -6.33 -4.97
CA MET A 1 -29.99 -6.99 -4.11
C MET A 1 -28.66 -6.29 -4.35
N ASN A 2 -28.01 -5.75 -3.33
CA ASN A 2 -26.70 -5.12 -3.49
C ASN A 2 -25.66 -6.24 -3.66
N THR A 3 -25.02 -6.31 -4.83
CA THR A 3 -23.88 -7.23 -5.04
C THR A 3 -22.77 -6.85 -4.05
N PRO A 4 -22.18 -7.82 -3.33
CA PRO A 4 -21.11 -7.52 -2.38
C PRO A 4 -19.89 -6.98 -3.13
N LEU A 5 -19.28 -5.92 -2.60
CA LEU A 5 -18.01 -5.39 -3.10
C LEU A 5 -16.91 -6.44 -2.95
N ARG A 6 -16.09 -6.65 -3.98
CA ARG A 6 -15.01 -7.63 -3.99
C ARG A 6 -13.64 -6.97 -3.96
N ILE A 7 -12.82 -7.32 -2.96
CA ILE A 7 -11.45 -6.83 -2.82
C ILE A 7 -10.47 -7.97 -3.06
N ALA A 8 -9.51 -7.80 -3.98
CA ALA A 8 -8.39 -8.70 -4.11
C ALA A 8 -7.26 -8.31 -3.13
N LEU A 9 -6.91 -9.21 -2.23
CA LEU A 9 -5.72 -9.08 -1.37
C LEU A 9 -4.55 -9.80 -2.05
N VAL A 10 -3.70 -9.04 -2.74
CA VAL A 10 -2.61 -9.56 -3.56
C VAL A 10 -1.32 -9.60 -2.74
N GLY A 11 -0.82 -10.81 -2.47
CA GLY A 11 0.40 -11.06 -1.72
C GLY A 11 0.52 -12.52 -1.29
N ASP A 12 1.65 -12.92 -0.73
CA ASP A 12 1.86 -14.32 -0.33
C ASP A 12 1.49 -14.50 1.14
N TYR A 13 0.29 -15.03 1.41
CA TYR A 13 -0.22 -15.17 2.77
C TYR A 13 0.76 -15.94 3.67
N ASN A 14 0.93 -15.43 4.89
CA ASN A 14 1.78 -16.03 5.90
C ASN A 14 1.20 -15.69 7.29
N PRO A 15 0.79 -16.70 8.10
CA PRO A 15 0.21 -16.47 9.43
C PRO A 15 1.19 -15.85 10.45
N ASP A 16 2.50 -15.93 10.20
CA ASP A 16 3.51 -15.32 11.07
C ASP A 16 3.58 -13.80 10.86
N VAL A 17 3.14 -13.30 9.71
CA VAL A 17 3.08 -11.87 9.42
C VAL A 17 1.87 -11.26 10.11
N VAL A 18 2.12 -10.40 11.11
CA VAL A 18 1.07 -9.72 11.90
C VAL A 18 0.08 -8.96 11.00
N ALA A 19 0.58 -8.26 9.98
CA ALA A 19 -0.27 -7.55 9.02
C ALA A 19 -1.25 -8.50 8.29
N HIS A 20 -0.82 -9.71 7.91
CA HIS A 20 -1.69 -10.64 7.18
C HIS A 20 -2.86 -11.14 8.02
N LYS A 21 -2.67 -11.26 9.34
CA LYS A 21 -3.74 -11.56 10.30
C LYS A 21 -4.67 -10.36 10.53
N ALA A 22 -4.11 -9.14 10.51
CA ALA A 22 -4.84 -7.93 10.83
C ALA A 22 -5.68 -7.36 9.66
N ILE A 23 -5.24 -7.56 8.41
CA ILE A 23 -5.91 -7.02 7.22
C ILE A 23 -7.38 -7.49 7.12
N PRO A 24 -7.71 -8.79 7.21
CA PRO A 24 -9.09 -9.27 7.19
C PRO A 24 -9.95 -8.59 8.26
N LEU A 25 -9.45 -8.51 9.50
CA LEU A 25 -10.15 -7.87 10.62
C LEU A 25 -10.42 -6.39 10.37
N ALA A 26 -9.44 -5.65 9.84
CA ALA A 26 -9.60 -4.23 9.53
C ALA A 26 -10.63 -3.99 8.42
N ILE A 27 -10.73 -4.91 7.46
CA ILE A 27 -11.74 -4.87 6.39
C ILE A 27 -13.12 -5.16 6.97
N ASP A 28 -13.25 -6.19 7.81
CA ASP A 28 -14.51 -6.55 8.48
C ASP A 28 -15.02 -5.41 9.37
N ASP A 29 -14.13 -4.78 10.14
CA ASP A 29 -14.45 -3.61 10.97
C ASP A 29 -14.94 -2.42 10.11
N ALA A 30 -14.26 -2.14 8.99
CA ALA A 30 -14.67 -1.07 8.08
C ALA A 30 -16.01 -1.37 7.40
N ALA A 31 -16.24 -2.62 7.00
CA ALA A 31 -17.50 -3.06 6.39
C ALA A 31 -18.67 -2.94 7.38
N ALA A 32 -18.46 -3.30 8.65
CA ALA A 32 -19.45 -3.18 9.71
C ALA A 32 -19.82 -1.71 9.97
N VAL A 33 -18.83 -0.81 10.06
CA VAL A 33 -19.07 0.63 10.27
C VAL A 33 -19.82 1.27 9.09
N LEU A 34 -19.56 0.82 7.86
CA LEU A 34 -20.18 1.36 6.65
C LEU A 34 -21.49 0.67 6.26
N GLU A 35 -21.86 -0.42 6.95
CA GLU A 35 -23.01 -1.28 6.63
C GLU A 35 -23.00 -1.76 5.16
N LEU A 36 -21.81 -2.07 4.63
CA LEU A 36 -21.62 -2.49 3.25
C LEU A 36 -21.37 -4.01 3.15
N PRO A 37 -22.07 -4.74 2.27
CA PRO A 37 -21.74 -6.13 1.99
C PRO A 37 -20.41 -6.18 1.23
N LEU A 38 -19.42 -6.86 1.80
CA LEU A 38 -18.08 -6.94 1.25
C LEU A 38 -17.56 -8.39 1.30
N ARG A 39 -16.78 -8.76 0.30
CA ARG A 39 -15.98 -9.98 0.26
C ARG A 39 -14.54 -9.62 -0.13
N TYR A 40 -13.59 -10.37 0.41
CA TYR A 40 -12.20 -10.29 0.02
C TYR A 40 -11.66 -11.67 -0.28
N ASP A 41 -10.85 -11.76 -1.33
CA ASP A 41 -10.18 -12.99 -1.73
C ASP A 41 -8.66 -12.77 -1.66
N TRP A 42 -7.93 -13.71 -1.07
CA TRP A 42 -6.48 -13.66 -1.00
C TRP A 42 -5.88 -14.32 -2.24
N LEU A 43 -5.12 -13.55 -3.02
CA LEU A 43 -4.47 -14.00 -4.25
C LEU A 43 -2.96 -14.07 -4.05
N ALA A 44 -2.40 -15.27 -4.12
CA ALA A 44 -0.95 -15.46 -4.09
C ALA A 44 -0.32 -14.84 -5.34
N THR A 45 0.85 -14.25 -5.19
CA THR A 45 1.51 -13.58 -6.33
C THR A 45 1.93 -14.55 -7.43
N SER A 46 2.13 -15.83 -7.06
CA SER A 46 2.39 -16.92 -7.99
C SER A 46 1.23 -17.22 -8.93
N ASP A 47 -0.01 -16.94 -8.51
CA ASP A 47 -1.22 -17.39 -9.20
C ASP A 47 -1.75 -16.31 -10.16
N ILE A 48 -1.12 -15.12 -10.16
CA ILE A 48 -1.45 -14.01 -11.06
C ILE A 48 -0.47 -14.03 -12.23
N HIS A 49 -0.91 -14.64 -13.33
CA HIS A 49 -0.14 -14.69 -14.57
C HIS A 49 -0.52 -13.59 -15.56
N ASP A 50 -1.74 -13.07 -15.44
CA ASP A 50 -2.32 -12.08 -16.33
C ASP A 50 -3.38 -11.23 -15.59
N ALA A 51 -3.98 -10.29 -16.32
CA ALA A 51 -4.94 -9.33 -15.78
C ALA A 51 -6.32 -9.95 -15.53
N GLU A 52 -6.63 -11.05 -16.22
CA GLU A 52 -7.90 -11.76 -16.18
C GLU A 52 -8.17 -12.30 -14.77
N ALA A 53 -7.11 -12.70 -14.05
CA ALA A 53 -7.18 -13.08 -12.64
C ALA A 53 -7.78 -11.98 -11.73
N LEU A 54 -7.83 -10.72 -12.19
CA LEU A 54 -8.25 -9.55 -11.44
C LEU A 54 -9.55 -8.92 -11.95
N ALA A 55 -10.14 -9.48 -13.01
CA ALA A 55 -11.26 -8.88 -13.74
C ALA A 55 -12.52 -8.68 -12.88
N ASP A 56 -12.77 -9.58 -11.93
CA ASP A 56 -13.99 -9.59 -11.12
C ASP A 56 -13.88 -8.82 -9.78
N TYR A 57 -12.81 -8.05 -9.58
CA TYR A 57 -12.59 -7.30 -8.34
C TYR A 57 -12.86 -5.81 -8.50
N ASP A 58 -13.56 -5.24 -7.53
CA ASP A 58 -13.89 -3.82 -7.47
C ASP A 58 -12.75 -2.97 -6.90
N ALA A 59 -11.83 -3.60 -6.16
CA ALA A 59 -10.65 -2.96 -5.60
C ALA A 59 -9.50 -3.95 -5.43
N ILE A 60 -8.27 -3.44 -5.49
CA ILE A 60 -7.06 -4.24 -5.34
C ILE A 60 -6.24 -3.67 -4.18
N TRP A 61 -5.88 -4.53 -3.24
CA TRP A 61 -4.93 -4.24 -2.19
C TRP A 61 -3.69 -5.13 -2.33
N VAL A 62 -2.56 -4.55 -2.73
CA VAL A 62 -1.27 -5.25 -2.68
C VAL A 62 -0.68 -5.11 -1.29
N VAL A 63 -0.63 -6.24 -0.57
CA VAL A 63 -0.41 -6.29 0.88
C VAL A 63 1.09 -6.30 1.25
N PRO A 64 1.45 -6.12 2.53
CA PRO A 64 2.84 -6.15 3.00
C PRO A 64 3.54 -7.50 2.80
N ALA A 65 4.78 -7.60 3.32
CA ALA A 65 5.64 -8.79 3.27
C ALA A 65 6.24 -9.12 1.88
N SER A 66 6.75 -8.09 1.19
CA SER A 66 7.79 -8.31 0.19
C SER A 66 9.11 -8.78 0.87
N PRO A 67 10.01 -9.47 0.15
CA PRO A 67 9.94 -9.85 -1.26
C PRO A 67 8.82 -10.86 -1.55
N TYR A 68 8.07 -10.62 -2.63
CA TYR A 68 7.03 -11.54 -3.08
C TYR A 68 7.65 -12.78 -3.73
N LYS A 69 6.99 -13.93 -3.61
CA LYS A 69 7.38 -15.18 -4.28
C LYS A 69 7.45 -15.00 -5.79
N ASN A 70 6.52 -14.23 -6.36
CA ASN A 70 6.54 -13.83 -7.76
C ASN A 70 6.23 -12.34 -7.89
N ALA A 71 7.27 -11.50 -7.96
CA ALA A 71 7.12 -10.06 -8.11
C ALA A 71 6.36 -9.66 -9.39
N ALA A 72 6.41 -10.48 -10.47
CA ALA A 72 5.69 -10.18 -11.71
C ALA A 72 4.18 -10.15 -11.49
N GLY A 73 3.62 -11.06 -10.68
CA GLY A 73 2.19 -11.07 -10.35
C GLY A 73 1.77 -9.82 -9.59
N ALA A 74 2.60 -9.33 -8.66
CA ALA A 74 2.35 -8.06 -7.98
C ALA A 74 2.38 -6.88 -8.97
N PHE A 75 3.35 -6.83 -9.90
CA PHE A 75 3.40 -5.79 -10.93
C PHE A 75 2.21 -5.82 -11.88
N ILE A 76 1.75 -7.02 -12.28
CA ILE A 76 0.53 -7.19 -13.08
C ILE A 76 -0.67 -6.57 -12.35
N ALA A 77 -0.83 -6.88 -11.06
CA ALA A 77 -1.95 -6.35 -10.28
C ALA A 77 -1.94 -4.82 -10.13
N ILE A 78 -0.77 -4.25 -9.85
CA ILE A 78 -0.60 -2.79 -9.74
C ILE A 78 -0.90 -2.13 -11.09
N ARG A 79 -0.32 -2.65 -12.17
CA ARG A 79 -0.50 -2.13 -13.52
C ARG A 79 -1.95 -2.20 -13.95
N TYR A 80 -2.59 -3.35 -13.75
CA TYR A 80 -4.00 -3.56 -14.07
C TYR A 80 -4.87 -2.54 -13.33
N ALA A 81 -4.63 -2.33 -12.04
CA ALA A 81 -5.38 -1.35 -11.26
C ALA A 81 -5.21 0.07 -11.80
N ARG A 82 -3.97 0.47 -12.11
CA ARG A 82 -3.63 1.79 -12.66
C ARG A 82 -4.27 2.03 -14.02
N GLU A 83 -4.15 1.08 -14.94
CA GLU A 83 -4.61 1.23 -16.33
C GLU A 83 -6.12 1.19 -16.45
N ASN A 84 -6.80 0.49 -15.55
CA ASN A 84 -8.26 0.35 -15.54
C ASN A 84 -8.96 1.25 -14.52
N SER A 85 -8.22 2.15 -13.86
CA SER A 85 -8.74 3.06 -12.82
C SER A 85 -9.47 2.33 -11.67
N ILE A 86 -9.00 1.12 -11.33
CA ILE A 86 -9.51 0.33 -10.21
C ILE A 86 -8.95 0.94 -8.91
N PRO A 87 -9.79 1.17 -7.89
CA PRO A 87 -9.33 1.55 -6.56
C PRO A 87 -8.19 0.65 -6.06
N PHE A 88 -7.06 1.27 -5.74
CA PHE A 88 -5.83 0.59 -5.38
C PHE A 88 -5.31 1.04 -4.01
N LEU A 89 -4.88 0.07 -3.20
CA LEU A 89 -4.12 0.31 -1.97
C LEU A 89 -2.84 -0.52 -1.99
N GLY A 90 -1.69 0.12 -1.88
CA GLY A 90 -0.40 -0.55 -1.66
C GLY A 90 0.13 -0.22 -0.28
N THR A 91 0.43 -1.23 0.54
CA THR A 91 1.02 -1.01 1.89
C THR A 91 2.38 -1.69 2.01
N CYS A 92 3.36 -0.98 2.61
CA CYS A 92 4.75 -1.45 2.74
C CYS A 92 5.32 -1.90 1.38
N GLY A 93 5.62 -3.20 1.22
CA GLY A 93 6.03 -3.82 -0.03
C GLY A 93 5.14 -3.45 -1.21
N GLY A 94 3.82 -3.43 -1.03
CA GLY A 94 2.89 -3.08 -2.12
C GLY A 94 3.03 -1.64 -2.59
N PHE A 95 3.32 -0.71 -1.67
CA PHE A 95 3.62 0.69 -2.03
C PHE A 95 4.95 0.83 -2.74
N GLN A 96 5.99 0.12 -2.26
CA GLN A 96 7.32 0.11 -2.88
C GLN A 96 7.24 -0.40 -4.32
N HIS A 97 6.53 -1.49 -4.56
CA HIS A 97 6.32 -2.05 -5.90
C HIS A 97 5.47 -1.13 -6.77
N ALA A 98 4.51 -0.40 -6.20
CA ALA A 98 3.74 0.59 -6.96
C ALA A 98 4.60 1.74 -7.51
N ILE A 99 5.58 2.21 -6.72
CA ILE A 99 6.56 3.20 -7.19
C ILE A 99 7.39 2.65 -8.35
N VAL A 100 7.86 1.41 -8.23
CA VAL A 100 8.65 0.76 -9.29
C VAL A 100 7.82 0.56 -10.56
N GLU A 101 6.56 0.11 -10.46
CA GLU A 101 5.65 -0.04 -11.60
C GLU A 101 5.44 1.29 -12.32
N TYR A 102 5.17 2.36 -11.56
CA TYR A 102 4.92 3.69 -12.11
C TYR A 102 6.17 4.26 -12.78
N ALA A 103 7.34 4.10 -12.16
CA ALA A 103 8.61 4.52 -12.73
C ALA A 103 8.88 3.83 -14.07
N ARG A 104 8.65 2.51 -14.15
CA ARG A 104 8.86 1.73 -15.38
C ARG A 104 7.87 2.09 -16.48
N ASN A 105 6.57 2.17 -16.16
CA ASN A 105 5.53 2.22 -17.18
C ASN A 105 5.03 3.65 -17.49
N VAL A 106 5.11 4.58 -16.55
CA VAL A 106 4.62 5.95 -16.74
C VAL A 106 5.75 6.94 -16.95
N LEU A 107 6.84 6.83 -16.18
CA LEU A 107 8.01 7.71 -16.33
C LEU A 107 9.01 7.22 -17.40
N GLY A 108 8.83 6.00 -17.90
CA GLY A 108 9.71 5.39 -18.91
C GLY A 108 11.08 4.97 -18.37
N TRP A 109 11.25 4.87 -17.05
CA TRP A 109 12.48 4.40 -16.42
C TRP A 109 12.47 2.87 -16.37
N GLN A 110 12.68 2.25 -17.52
CA GLN A 110 12.64 0.79 -17.67
C GLN A 110 13.62 0.08 -16.73
N ASP A 111 14.72 0.75 -16.36
CA ASP A 111 15.75 0.28 -15.44
C ASP A 111 15.45 0.56 -13.95
N ALA A 112 14.27 1.08 -13.59
CA ALA A 112 13.93 1.33 -12.19
C ALA A 112 13.93 0.03 -11.38
N ALA A 113 14.58 0.07 -10.21
CA ALA A 113 14.95 -1.11 -9.43
C ALA A 113 14.70 -0.90 -7.93
N HIS A 114 14.64 -2.01 -7.19
CA HIS A 114 14.39 -2.07 -5.76
C HIS A 114 15.61 -2.69 -5.04
N ALA A 115 16.27 -1.93 -4.17
CA ALA A 115 17.56 -2.32 -3.60
C ALA A 115 17.54 -3.59 -2.71
N GLU A 116 16.36 -4.06 -2.29
CA GLU A 116 16.23 -5.35 -1.59
C GLU A 116 16.33 -6.56 -2.53
N THR A 117 15.93 -6.41 -3.80
CA THR A 117 15.80 -7.53 -4.75
C THR A 117 16.75 -7.42 -5.94
N ASP A 118 17.21 -6.21 -6.27
CA ASP A 118 18.02 -5.92 -7.44
C ASP A 118 19.43 -5.44 -7.06
N SER A 119 20.44 -5.86 -7.82
CA SER A 119 21.83 -5.38 -7.69
C SER A 119 22.21 -4.30 -8.71
N GLU A 120 21.38 -4.11 -9.74
CA GLU A 120 21.62 -3.21 -10.86
C GLU A 120 20.37 -2.37 -11.18
N GLY A 121 20.56 -1.31 -11.97
CA GLY A 121 19.48 -0.38 -12.34
C GLY A 121 19.36 0.84 -11.44
N ARG A 122 18.34 1.65 -11.71
CA ARG A 122 18.05 2.89 -10.98
C ARG A 122 17.25 2.58 -9.71
N MET A 123 17.93 2.56 -8.57
CA MET A 123 17.29 2.29 -7.28
C MET A 123 16.31 3.41 -6.91
N VAL A 124 15.01 3.16 -7.11
CA VAL A 124 13.92 4.08 -6.71
C VAL A 124 13.41 3.75 -5.30
N ILE A 125 13.69 2.55 -4.81
CA ILE A 125 13.51 2.14 -3.42
C ILE A 125 14.86 1.71 -2.86
N VAL A 126 15.27 2.32 -1.75
CA VAL A 126 16.56 2.08 -1.09
C VAL A 126 16.37 1.92 0.42
N PRO A 127 17.24 1.14 1.10
CA PRO A 127 17.24 1.10 2.55
C PRO A 127 17.48 2.50 3.12
N LEU A 128 16.86 2.78 4.25
CA LEU A 128 17.19 3.97 5.01
C LEU A 128 18.66 3.92 5.43
N SER A 129 19.30 5.08 5.47
CA SER A 129 20.69 5.19 5.95
C SER A 129 20.86 4.72 7.39
N CYS A 130 19.78 4.74 8.18
CA CYS A 130 19.75 4.28 9.57
C CYS A 130 18.45 3.50 9.83
N SER A 131 18.54 2.36 10.53
CA SER A 131 17.38 1.51 10.83
C SER A 131 16.42 2.20 11.79
N LEU A 132 15.13 2.20 11.43
CA LEU A 132 14.03 2.60 12.30
C LEU A 132 13.30 1.39 12.90
N VAL A 133 13.85 0.18 12.73
CA VAL A 133 13.31 -1.03 13.35
C VAL A 133 13.32 -0.83 14.87
N GLU A 134 12.17 -1.08 15.51
CA GLU A 134 11.95 -0.91 16.95
C GLU A 134 12.18 0.51 17.49
N LYS A 135 12.15 1.53 16.63
CA LYS A 135 12.20 2.93 17.07
C LYS A 135 10.79 3.46 17.32
N THR A 136 10.52 3.77 18.59
CA THR A 136 9.28 4.44 19.00
C THR A 136 9.51 5.95 19.00
N ALA A 137 8.59 6.69 18.37
CA ALA A 137 8.52 8.13 18.46
C ALA A 137 7.12 8.55 18.91
N ALA A 138 7.02 9.63 19.68
CA ALA A 138 5.74 10.21 20.03
C ALA A 138 5.10 10.79 18.75
N ILE A 139 3.90 10.31 18.42
CA ILE A 139 3.08 10.86 17.35
C ILE A 139 2.06 11.80 17.98
N GLU A 140 2.19 13.10 17.72
CA GLU A 140 1.18 14.07 18.15
C GLU A 140 0.08 14.16 17.08
N LEU A 141 -1.05 13.50 17.33
CA LEU A 141 -2.22 13.61 16.47
C LEU A 141 -2.97 14.90 16.79
N ARG A 142 -2.75 15.94 15.97
CA ARG A 142 -3.52 17.20 16.07
C ARG A 142 -4.82 17.10 15.28
N ALA A 143 -5.94 17.19 15.97
CA ALA A 143 -7.25 17.31 15.33
C ALA A 143 -7.34 18.66 14.59
N LYS A 144 -7.31 18.65 13.25
CA LYS A 144 -7.51 19.87 12.44
C LYS A 144 -8.93 20.44 12.48
N TYR A 145 -9.87 19.78 13.15
CA TYR A 145 -11.30 20.13 13.12
C TYR A 145 -11.87 20.66 14.44
N ALA A 146 -11.05 20.90 15.48
CA ALA A 146 -11.55 21.46 16.74
C ALA A 146 -11.82 22.97 16.67
N ASP A 147 -11.17 23.70 15.76
CA ASP A 147 -11.22 25.18 15.68
C ASP A 147 -11.97 25.74 14.46
N CYS A 148 -12.95 25.01 13.90
CA CYS A 148 -13.79 25.52 12.82
C CYS A 148 -15.25 25.74 13.28
N PRO A 149 -15.65 26.95 13.72
CA PRO A 149 -17.01 27.21 14.21
C PRO A 149 -18.09 27.22 13.12
N ARG A 150 -17.76 26.93 11.85
CA ARG A 150 -18.67 27.14 10.70
C ARG A 150 -18.84 25.94 9.76
N LEU A 151 -18.76 24.72 10.27
CA LEU A 151 -19.19 23.54 9.51
C LEU A 151 -20.40 22.89 10.19
N ARG A 152 -21.59 23.42 9.89
CA ARG A 152 -22.82 22.60 9.95
C ARG A 152 -22.69 21.50 8.89
N PRO A 153 -23.22 20.29 9.14
CA PRO A 153 -23.05 19.17 8.23
C PRO A 153 -23.84 19.44 6.94
N ARG A 154 -23.12 19.81 5.88
CA ARG A 154 -23.58 19.60 4.50
C ARG A 154 -22.52 18.82 3.76
N GLN A 155 -22.95 17.61 3.41
CA GLN A 155 -22.48 16.68 2.40
C GLN A 155 -21.26 17.07 1.55
N HIS A 156 -20.41 16.05 1.42
CA HIS A 156 -19.53 15.74 0.29
C HIS A 156 -18.15 16.42 0.16
N ARG A 157 -17.20 15.50 -0.07
CA ARG A 157 -15.85 15.63 -0.65
C ARG A 157 -14.83 16.38 0.19
N ARG A 158 -13.75 15.65 0.54
CA ARG A 158 -12.31 16.02 0.47
C ARG A 158 -11.55 14.90 1.20
N GLY A 159 -10.75 14.08 0.52
CA GLY A 159 -9.51 14.52 -0.11
C GLY A 159 -8.46 14.74 0.99
N LEU A 160 -7.92 13.65 1.55
CA LEU A 160 -6.81 13.71 2.50
C LEU A 160 -5.55 14.17 1.74
N SER A 161 -5.19 15.44 1.85
CA SER A 161 -3.86 15.90 1.43
C SER A 161 -2.87 15.68 2.58
N LEU A 162 -2.05 14.65 2.46
CA LEU A 162 -0.89 14.45 3.33
C LEU A 162 0.22 15.41 2.87
N GLN A 163 0.47 16.51 3.59
CA GLN A 163 1.69 17.28 3.37
C GLN A 163 2.85 16.61 4.12
N LEU A 164 3.65 15.84 3.39
CA LEU A 164 4.97 15.40 3.85
C LEU A 164 5.91 16.61 3.82
N ARG A 165 6.17 17.20 4.99
CA ARG A 165 7.33 18.09 5.14
C ARG A 165 8.59 17.24 4.94
N HIS A 166 9.54 17.76 4.17
CA HIS A 166 10.83 17.16 3.89
C HIS A 166 11.54 16.76 5.19
N CYS A 167 11.47 15.48 5.58
CA CYS A 167 12.34 14.94 6.62
C CYS A 167 13.72 14.71 6.01
N ARG A 168 14.61 15.71 6.07
CA ARG A 168 16.04 15.44 5.97
C ARG A 168 16.45 14.73 7.26
N GLY A 169 16.40 13.40 7.25
CA GLY A 169 16.95 12.59 8.33
C GLY A 169 18.46 12.72 8.35
N VAL A 170 19.00 13.58 9.22
CA VAL A 170 20.41 13.53 9.61
C VAL A 170 20.51 12.48 10.69
N CYS A 171 21.29 11.43 10.45
CA CYS A 171 21.47 10.37 11.43
C CYS A 171 22.20 10.92 12.67
N PRO A 172 21.71 10.72 13.91
CA PRO A 172 22.48 11.04 15.10
C PRO A 172 23.70 10.12 15.10
N ARG A 173 24.91 10.71 15.12
CA ARG A 173 26.16 9.95 15.24
C ARG A 173 26.04 9.00 16.42
N ALA A 174 26.20 7.70 16.19
CA ALA A 174 26.37 6.74 17.27
C ALA A 174 27.55 7.22 18.13
N GLY A 175 27.29 7.52 19.39
CA GLY A 175 28.33 7.82 20.35
C GLY A 175 29.20 6.57 20.50
N ALA A 176 30.49 6.71 20.21
CA ALA A 176 31.48 5.75 20.64
C ALA A 176 31.52 5.76 22.18
N GLY A 177 31.31 4.59 22.77
CA GLY A 177 31.43 4.32 24.20
C GLY A 177 31.69 2.84 24.39
#